data_AF-A0A356AP96-F1
#
_entry.id   AF-A0A356AP96-F1
#
_cell.length_a   1.000
_cell.length_b   1.000
_cell.length_c   1.000
_cell.angle_alpha   90.00
_cell.angle_beta   90.00
_cell.angle_gamma   90.00
#
_symmetry.space_group_name_H-M   'P 1'
#
loop_
_entity.id
_entity.type
_entity.pdbx_description
1 polymer ?
#
loop_
_entity_poly.entity_id
_entity_poly.type
_entity_poly.pdbx_seq_one_letter_code
_entity_poly.pdbx_strand_id
1 'polypeptide(L)'
;RFDVYMAPFYRRDTAFGILTEERAKELIECLYIKATELISLRPNDYSRDFAGYPLWQILMIGGVDGRGRDVTNPVSYLVLDAAA
;
A
#
# COMPACT_ATOMS: atom_id res chain seq x y z
N ARG A 1 -2.97 -4.06 -8.25
CA ARG A 1 -3.60 -3.76 -6.95
C ARG A 1 -2.78 -4.41 -5.86
N PHE A 2 -2.35 -3.63 -4.87
CA PHE A 2 -1.29 -4.01 -3.92
C PHE A 2 -1.64 -5.27 -3.13
N ASP A 3 -2.82 -5.25 -2.50
CA ASP A 3 -3.37 -6.36 -1.72
C ASP A 3 -3.40 -7.68 -2.50
N VAL A 4 -3.88 -7.65 -3.75
CA VAL A 4 -4.07 -8.87 -4.56
C VAL A 4 -2.74 -9.55 -4.89
N TYR A 5 -1.70 -8.79 -5.28
CA TYR A 5 -0.42 -9.40 -5.64
C TYR A 5 0.45 -9.72 -4.42
N MET A 6 0.25 -9.06 -3.27
CA MET A 6 0.96 -9.36 -2.03
C MET A 6 0.35 -10.54 -1.26
N ALA A 7 -0.95 -10.80 -1.41
CA ALA A 7 -1.67 -11.85 -0.69
C ALA A 7 -1.05 -13.27 -0.80
N PRO A 8 -0.48 -13.72 -1.94
CA PRO A 8 0.19 -15.03 -1.99
C PRO A 8 1.44 -15.11 -1.09
N PHE A 9 2.23 -14.05 -1.03
CA PHE A 9 3.45 -13.99 -0.19
C PHE A 9 3.09 -13.93 1.29
N TYR A 10 2.13 -13.06 1.65
CA TYR A 10 1.63 -12.96 3.01
C TYR A 10 1.09 -14.31 3.52
N ARG A 11 0.24 -14.99 2.73
CA ARG A 11 -0.32 -16.30 3.10
C ARG A 11 0.75 -17.38 3.24
N ARG A 12 1.74 -17.40 2.35
CA ARG A 12 2.87 -18.35 2.42
C ARG A 12 3.66 -18.13 3.70
N ASP A 13 4.09 -16.90 3.96
CA ASP A 13 5.04 -16.61 5.04
C ASP A 13 4.38 -16.70 6.42
N THR A 14 3.09 -16.36 6.54
CA THR A 14 2.30 -16.59 7.76
C THR A 14 2.09 -18.08 8.03
N ALA A 15 1.79 -18.89 7.01
CA ALA A 15 1.61 -20.33 7.16
C ALA A 15 2.88 -21.06 7.60
N PHE A 16 4.06 -20.58 7.18
CA PHE A 16 5.35 -21.11 7.61
C PHE A 16 5.89 -20.49 8.91
N GLY A 17 5.16 -19.55 9.53
CA GLY A 17 5.61 -18.85 10.73
C GLY A 17 6.82 -17.92 10.51
N ILE A 18 7.11 -17.56 9.25
CA ILE A 18 8.20 -16.63 8.87
C ILE A 18 7.78 -15.18 9.15
N LEU A 19 6.50 -14.89 9.00
CA LEU A 19 5.92 -13.55 9.11
C LEU A 19 4.74 -13.58 10.08
N THR A 20 4.74 -12.68 11.06
CA THR A 20 3.55 -12.42 11.90
C THR A 20 2.70 -11.32 11.28
N GLU A 21 1.44 -11.22 11.71
CA GLU A 21 0.53 -10.18 11.25
C GLU A 21 1.05 -8.77 11.63
N GLU A 22 1.55 -8.61 12.86
CA GLU A 22 2.12 -7.34 13.35
C GLU A 22 3.33 -6.93 12.54
N ARG A 23 4.22 -7.88 12.21
CA ARG A 23 5.39 -7.60 11.38
C ARG A 23 5.00 -7.28 9.95
N ALA A 24 3.97 -7.92 9.41
CA ALA A 24 3.45 -7.59 8.09
C ALA A 24 2.89 -6.17 8.04
N LYS A 25 2.14 -5.76 9.07
CA LYS A 25 1.65 -4.39 9.23
C LYS A 25 2.82 -3.38 9.30
N GLU A 26 3.81 -3.64 10.15
CA GLU A 26 4.99 -2.78 10.31
C GLU A 26 5.75 -2.59 8.99
N LEU A 27 5.85 -3.62 8.15
CA LEU A 27 6.48 -3.51 6.83
C LEU A 27 5.69 -2.60 5.88
N ILE A 28 4.35 -2.60 5.96
CA ILE A 28 3.49 -1.69 5.18
C ILE A 28 3.62 -0.25 5.70
N GLU A 29 3.67 -0.05 7.03
CA GLU A 29 3.93 1.26 7.63
C GLU A 29 5.29 1.81 7.19
N CYS A 30 6.33 0.96 7.17
CA CYS A 30 7.64 1.31 6.63
C CYS A 30 7.57 1.70 5.14
N LEU A 31 6.75 1.02 4.33
CA LEU A 31 6.53 1.39 2.94
C LEU A 31 5.89 2.79 2.83
N TYR A 32 4.95 3.14 3.70
CA TYR A 32 4.36 4.48 3.74
C TYR A 32 5.39 5.55 4.09
N ILE A 33 6.20 5.32 5.12
CA ILE A 33 7.30 6.22 5.48
C ILE A 33 8.28 6.36 4.31
N LYS A 34 8.61 5.26 3.62
CA LYS A 34 9.52 5.32 2.48
C LYS A 34 8.94 6.09 1.30
N ALA A 35 7.62 6.03 1.10
CA ALA A 35 6.94 6.80 0.06
C ALA A 35 7.00 8.31 0.32
N THR A 36 6.96 8.76 1.58
CA THR A 36 7.04 10.19 1.93
C THR A 36 8.43 10.79 1.81
N GLU A 37 9.48 9.96 1.69
CA GLU A 37 10.86 10.43 1.48
C GLU A 37 11.09 11.00 0.07
N LEU A 38 10.26 10.59 -0.90
CA LEU A 38 10.43 10.99 -2.28
C LEU A 38 9.98 12.45 -2.48
N ILE A 39 10.83 13.25 -3.12
CA ILE A 39 10.55 14.65 -3.46
C ILE A 39 10.95 14.88 -4.92
N SER A 40 10.12 15.62 -5.65
CA SER A 40 10.38 16.03 -7.03
C SER A 40 10.50 17.55 -7.10
N LEU A 41 11.63 18.05 -7.62
CA LEU A 41 11.80 19.48 -7.90
C LEU A 41 10.91 19.87 -9.07
N ARG A 42 10.10 20.92 -8.88
CA ARG A 42 9.12 21.39 -9.85
C ARG A 42 9.27 22.90 -10.08
N PRO A 43 8.89 23.41 -11.27
CA PRO A 43 8.83 24.84 -11.51
C PRO A 43 7.83 25.56 -10.58
N ASN A 44 7.93 26.88 -10.49
CA ASN A 44 7.19 27.69 -9.51
C ASN A 44 5.66 27.63 -9.75
N ASP A 45 5.24 27.77 -11.01
CA ASP A 45 3.83 27.64 -11.41
C ASP A 45 3.23 26.29 -10.96
N TYR A 46 3.91 25.18 -11.23
CA TYR A 46 3.46 23.86 -10.79
C TYR A 46 3.42 23.75 -9.25
N SER A 47 4.43 24.27 -8.56
CA SER A 47 4.51 24.21 -7.09
C SER A 47 3.45 25.07 -6.40
N ARG A 48 3.01 26.14 -7.08
CA ARG A 48 1.89 26.99 -6.65
C ARG A 48 0.55 26.29 -6.85
N ASP A 49 0.36 25.68 -8.02
CA ASP A 49 -0.91 25.04 -8.37
C ASP A 49 -1.10 23.69 -7.63
N PHE A 50 0.00 23.02 -7.29
CA PHE A 50 0.03 21.73 -6.56
C PHE A 50 0.98 21.80 -5.34
N ALA A 51 0.54 22.52 -4.30
CA ALA A 51 1.30 22.68 -3.06
C ALA A 51 1.46 21.36 -2.27
N GLY A 52 2.53 21.27 -1.48
CA GLY A 52 2.76 20.15 -0.54
C GLY A 52 3.57 18.98 -1.09
N TYR A 53 4.34 19.18 -2.16
CA TYR A 53 5.16 18.15 -2.82
C TYR A 53 4.40 16.87 -3.18
N PRO A 54 3.18 16.93 -3.75
CA PRO A 54 2.41 15.74 -4.04
C PRO A 54 3.07 14.92 -5.16
N LEU A 55 3.30 13.64 -4.89
CA LEU A 55 3.77 12.68 -5.88
C LEU A 55 2.66 11.79 -6.47
N TRP A 56 1.43 11.92 -5.94
CA TRP A 56 0.26 11.18 -6.43
C TRP A 56 0.48 9.66 -6.46
N GLN A 57 1.15 9.13 -5.44
CA GLN A 57 1.38 7.69 -5.29
C GLN A 57 0.12 7.02 -4.78
N ILE A 58 -0.69 6.51 -5.70
CA ILE A 58 -1.98 5.89 -5.40
C ILE A 58 -1.79 4.39 -5.18
N LEU A 59 -2.15 3.90 -3.99
CA LEU A 59 -2.20 2.48 -3.66
C LEU A 59 -3.66 2.01 -3.68
N MET A 60 -3.94 1.00 -4.51
CA MET A 60 -5.30 0.45 -4.68
C MET A 60 -5.44 -0.90 -3.98
N ILE A 61 -6.53 -1.05 -3.22
CA ILE A 61 -6.99 -2.28 -2.54
C ILE A 61 -8.48 -2.55 -2.81
N GLY A 62 -8.94 -3.78 -2.56
CA GLY A 62 -10.36 -4.16 -2.63
C GLY A 62 -11.00 -4.04 -4.03
N GLY A 63 -12.19 -4.59 -4.21
CA GLY A 63 -12.91 -4.60 -5.49
C GLY A 63 -13.08 -6.01 -6.06
N VAL A 64 -13.36 -6.13 -7.37
CA VAL A 64 -13.74 -7.42 -7.99
C VAL A 64 -12.76 -7.90 -9.07
N ASP A 65 -12.74 -9.20 -9.32
CA ASP A 65 -12.02 -9.81 -10.45
C ASP A 65 -12.82 -9.74 -11.76
N GLY A 66 -12.23 -10.22 -12.86
CA GLY A 66 -12.89 -10.26 -14.17
C GLY A 66 -14.10 -11.19 -14.26
N ARG A 67 -14.42 -11.93 -13.18
CA ARG A 67 -15.62 -12.77 -13.04
C ARG A 67 -16.64 -12.14 -12.07
N GLY A 68 -16.39 -10.91 -11.61
CA GLY A 68 -17.27 -10.20 -10.67
C GLY A 68 -17.16 -10.68 -9.22
N ARG A 69 -16.15 -11.48 -8.87
CA ARG A 69 -15.96 -11.97 -7.49
C ARG A 69 -15.15 -10.98 -6.69
N ASP A 70 -15.53 -10.74 -5.44
CA ASP A 70 -14.74 -9.93 -4.51
C ASP A 70 -13.34 -10.53 -4.31
N VAL A 71 -12.33 -9.66 -4.31
CA VAL A 71 -10.93 -10.03 -4.10
C VAL A 71 -10.31 -9.38 -2.85
N THR A 72 -11.16 -8.83 -1.98
CA THR A 72 -10.76 -8.41 -0.63
C THR A 72 -10.14 -9.57 0.12
N ASN A 73 -9.04 -9.31 0.84
CA ASN A 73 -8.25 -10.32 1.53
C ASN A 73 -7.59 -9.71 2.79
N PRO A 74 -6.92 -10.51 3.65
CA PRO A 74 -6.30 -9.98 4.87
C PRO A 74 -5.32 -8.83 4.64
N VAL A 75 -4.57 -8.82 3.52
CA VAL A 75 -3.65 -7.72 3.19
C VAL A 75 -4.41 -6.43 2.90
N SER A 76 -5.64 -6.51 2.37
CA SER A 76 -6.50 -5.33 2.18
C SER A 76 -6.77 -4.62 3.51
N TYR A 77 -7.02 -5.39 4.59
CA TYR A 77 -7.23 -4.83 5.93
C TYR A 77 -5.93 -4.33 6.56
N LEU A 78 -4.82 -5.06 6.42
CA LEU A 78 -3.52 -4.60 6.92
C LEU A 78 -3.08 -3.25 6.31
N VAL A 79 -3.39 -3.03 5.03
CA VAL A 79 -3.13 -1.74 4.36
C VAL A 79 -3.97 -0.61 4.98
N LEU A 80 -5.23 -0.87 5.33
CA LEU A 80 -6.10 0.09 6.01
C LEU A 80 -5.60 0.37 7.43
N ASP A 81 -5.27 -0.67 8.18
CA ASP A 81 -4.80 -0.57 9.57
C ASP A 81 -3.43 0.09 9.71
N ALA A 82 -2.59 -0.01 8.69
CA ALA A 82 -1.31 0.70 8.61
C ALA A 82 -1.47 2.19 8.28
N ALA A 83 -2.62 2.59 7.71
CA ALA A 83 -2.90 3.96 7.30
C ALA A 83 -3.75 4.73 8.34
N ALA A 84 -4.20 4.05 9.39
CA ALA A 84 -4.98 4.60 10.50
C ALA A 84 -4.08 5.38 11.47
#